data_AF-L7MAI1-F1
#
_entry.id   AF-L7MAI1-F1
#
_cell.length_a   1.000
_cell.length_b   1.000
_cell.length_c   1.000
_cell.angle_alpha   90.00
_cell.angle_beta   90.00
_cell.angle_gamma   90.00
#
_symmetry.space_group_name_H-M   'P 1'
#
loop_
_entity.id
_entity.type
_entity.pdbx_description
1 polymer ?
#
loop_
_entity_poly.entity_id
_entity_poly.type
_entity_poly.pdbx_seq_one_letter_code
_entity_poly.pdbx_strand_id
1 'polypeptide(L)'
;ETHSLLKVLIPKRKDSLNDTYAVQVSYVSLLSAARSIPGFKFWEDADPKVLLSLLAMGKPQLSLKVATLLRNSYFNPDAADRRQNLERCLLLYSLNRASFHVFYSQLTQIAPLKPIVEFLIIICRVLLQNVALLKKTCSKENLLPDEFTGNQASDLDVYKNQKPMEQTSVHILVEALAITYSSLSMKKELTSDELKPHWKLLVTVMKKTVNELFQTTDSLSLQISVLSAASLLPREEGSNLSLRCFSMLRNFLTVPNAGTHLVLSEEAKQCVLFMCNMHRAADVLGLVVESVEELQNKQTPVKQRKVRFCVERRPCNPELGLQVLRQLLESPHLQSALLKHHIVPLFDTWNVLLRIADSLKDLLSISNGRMVAQDEMLMAFDLFLLLTYLLHGQKHPVTEEKFTATSTFERQMEWIQERLLPKVPSQKGRRRELSVKVIKIFLKVARSVFMTKWATFHFAEKVLAFLALCVEMEEVDCLKEDVDRIPPVIKRFMRVFVENEQQASTIAALLEKFCCGDVVPKSSGRRLLRSS
;
A
#
# COMPACT_ATOMS: atom_id res chain seq x y z
N GLU A 1 -24.45 -13.79 48.64
CA GLU A 1 -25.77 -13.21 48.29
C GLU A 1 -25.69 -11.94 47.43
N THR A 2 -24.70 -11.05 47.60
CA THR A 2 -24.53 -9.83 46.78
C THR A 2 -24.38 -10.09 45.26
N HIS A 3 -23.79 -11.23 44.88
CA HIS A 3 -23.55 -11.60 43.48
C HIS A 3 -24.81 -12.05 42.70
N SER A 4 -25.84 -12.62 43.38
CA SER A 4 -27.08 -13.01 42.71
C SER A 4 -27.97 -11.81 42.39
N LEU A 5 -27.99 -10.80 43.27
CA LEU A 5 -28.64 -9.51 43.03
C LEU A 5 -28.00 -8.75 41.85
N LEU A 6 -26.67 -8.71 41.76
CA LEU A 6 -25.97 -8.09 40.62
C LEU A 6 -26.32 -8.75 39.29
N LYS A 7 -26.50 -10.08 39.25
CA LYS A 7 -26.94 -10.80 38.04
C LYS A 7 -28.35 -10.40 37.59
N VAL A 8 -29.24 -10.04 38.52
CA VAL A 8 -30.59 -9.53 38.24
C VAL A 8 -30.57 -8.05 37.80
N LEU A 9 -29.57 -7.29 38.26
CA LEU A 9 -29.41 -5.85 37.98
C LEU A 9 -28.65 -5.54 36.68
N ILE A 10 -27.87 -6.48 36.13
CA ILE A 10 -27.32 -6.34 34.78
C ILE A 10 -28.54 -6.25 33.86
N PRO A 11 -28.78 -5.09 33.22
CA PRO A 11 -30.00 -4.91 32.48
C PRO A 11 -30.03 -5.96 31.37
N LYS A 12 -31.11 -6.74 31.26
CA LYS A 12 -31.44 -7.54 30.06
C LYS A 12 -31.75 -6.65 28.85
N ARG A 13 -31.08 -5.49 28.75
CA ARG A 13 -31.26 -4.47 27.71
C ARG A 13 -30.39 -4.85 26.53
N LYS A 14 -30.81 -5.88 25.81
CA LYS A 14 -30.22 -6.29 24.52
C LYS A 14 -30.07 -5.09 23.57
N ASP A 15 -30.96 -4.11 23.69
CA ASP A 15 -30.96 -2.86 22.93
C ASP A 15 -29.71 -1.99 23.20
N SER A 16 -29.05 -2.12 24.35
CA SER A 16 -27.84 -1.33 24.67
C SER A 16 -26.68 -1.60 23.71
N LEU A 17 -26.66 -2.78 23.07
CA LEU A 17 -25.67 -3.11 22.04
C LEU A 17 -25.98 -2.42 20.70
N ASN A 18 -27.22 -1.98 20.48
CA ASN A 18 -27.67 -1.27 19.28
C ASN A 18 -27.73 0.26 19.48
N ASP A 19 -27.41 0.74 20.68
CA ASP A 19 -27.44 2.16 21.05
C ASP A 19 -26.19 2.92 20.52
N THR A 20 -26.07 4.17 20.91
CA THR A 20 -24.91 5.05 20.70
C THR A 20 -23.60 4.41 21.16
N TYR A 21 -22.51 4.85 20.54
CA TYR A 21 -21.17 4.32 20.78
C TYR A 21 -20.77 4.33 22.27
N ALA A 22 -21.12 5.38 23.01
CA ALA A 22 -20.80 5.49 24.45
C ALA A 22 -21.54 4.44 25.29
N VAL A 23 -22.80 4.17 24.97
CA VAL A 23 -23.61 3.14 25.64
C VAL A 23 -23.07 1.75 25.29
N GLN A 24 -22.76 1.49 24.02
CA GLN A 24 -22.14 0.23 23.57
C GLN A 24 -20.85 -0.08 24.35
N VAL A 25 -19.94 0.90 24.44
CA VAL A 25 -18.66 0.76 25.16
C VAL A 25 -18.87 0.49 26.65
N SER A 26 -19.81 1.22 27.28
CA SER A 26 -20.11 1.08 28.70
C SER A 26 -20.74 -0.28 29.02
N TYR A 27 -21.68 -0.71 28.19
CA TYR A 27 -22.37 -1.99 28.35
C TYR A 27 -21.43 -3.18 28.15
N VAL A 28 -20.57 -3.18 27.13
CA VAL A 28 -19.55 -4.24 26.96
C VAL A 28 -18.56 -4.26 28.13
N SER A 29 -18.25 -3.10 28.72
CA SER A 29 -17.42 -3.03 29.93
C SER A 29 -18.12 -3.67 31.13
N LEU A 30 -19.42 -3.41 31.30
CA LEU A 30 -20.25 -4.05 32.33
C LEU A 30 -20.28 -5.57 32.15
N LEU A 31 -20.51 -6.07 30.93
CA LEU A 31 -20.49 -7.51 30.62
C LEU A 31 -19.14 -8.15 30.94
N SER A 32 -18.03 -7.44 30.67
CA SER A 32 -16.68 -7.91 30.98
C SER A 32 -16.45 -8.00 32.49
N ALA A 33 -16.92 -7.01 33.26
CA ALA A 33 -16.83 -7.04 34.72
C ALA A 33 -17.71 -8.17 35.30
N ALA A 34 -18.94 -8.32 34.80
CA ALA A 34 -19.90 -9.34 35.20
C ALA A 34 -19.41 -10.77 34.94
N ARG A 35 -18.56 -10.98 33.93
CA ARG A 35 -17.96 -12.28 33.62
C ARG A 35 -17.15 -12.87 34.79
N SER A 36 -16.66 -12.05 35.70
CA SER A 36 -15.97 -12.52 36.91
C SER A 36 -16.91 -13.17 37.93
N ILE A 37 -18.23 -13.00 37.79
CA ILE A 37 -19.24 -13.56 38.68
C ILE A 37 -19.42 -15.05 38.34
N PRO A 38 -19.24 -15.97 39.31
CA PRO A 38 -19.44 -17.40 39.07
C PRO A 38 -20.83 -17.71 38.50
N GLY A 39 -20.88 -18.51 37.42
CA GLY A 39 -22.13 -18.90 36.76
C GLY A 39 -22.81 -17.80 35.94
N PHE A 40 -22.18 -16.63 35.76
CA PHE A 40 -22.63 -15.63 34.80
C PHE A 40 -22.19 -16.01 33.38
N LYS A 41 -23.12 -15.95 32.44
CA LYS A 41 -22.92 -16.31 31.04
C LYS A 41 -23.32 -15.14 30.16
N PHE A 42 -22.35 -14.28 29.81
CA PHE A 42 -22.65 -13.03 29.09
C PHE A 42 -23.41 -13.25 27.77
N TRP A 43 -23.29 -14.43 27.14
CA TRP A 43 -23.99 -14.76 25.91
C TRP A 43 -25.51 -14.99 26.07
N GLU A 44 -26.00 -15.13 27.31
CA GLU A 44 -27.44 -15.16 27.60
C GLU A 44 -28.05 -13.75 27.45
N ASP A 45 -27.27 -12.70 27.74
CA ASP A 45 -27.69 -11.30 27.73
C ASP A 45 -27.19 -10.51 26.50
N ALA A 46 -26.15 -11.00 25.83
CA ALA A 46 -25.56 -10.40 24.65
C ALA A 46 -25.38 -11.44 23.54
N ASP A 47 -26.16 -11.32 22.46
CA ASP A 47 -26.06 -12.23 21.31
C ASP A 47 -24.63 -12.22 20.73
N PRO A 48 -23.93 -13.37 20.68
CA PRO A 48 -22.61 -13.48 20.08
C PRO A 48 -22.53 -12.90 18.66
N LYS A 49 -23.58 -13.02 17.84
CA LYS A 49 -23.60 -12.44 16.49
C LYS A 49 -23.55 -10.92 16.52
N VAL A 50 -24.30 -10.30 17.43
CA VAL A 50 -24.27 -8.84 17.62
C VAL A 50 -22.89 -8.41 18.10
N LEU A 51 -22.30 -9.11 19.06
CA LEU A 51 -20.94 -8.81 19.53
C LEU A 51 -19.90 -8.91 18.39
N LEU A 52 -19.96 -9.94 17.55
CA LEU A 52 -19.09 -10.06 16.38
C LEU A 52 -19.30 -8.87 15.41
N SER A 53 -20.54 -8.51 15.09
CA SER A 53 -20.79 -7.31 14.27
C SER A 53 -20.19 -6.05 14.90
N LEU A 54 -20.30 -5.86 16.21
CA LEU A 54 -19.69 -4.71 16.91
C LEU A 54 -18.17 -4.71 16.83
N LEU A 55 -17.54 -5.90 16.92
CA LEU A 55 -16.10 -6.07 16.76
C LEU A 55 -15.63 -5.59 15.38
N ALA A 56 -16.40 -5.89 14.33
CA ALA A 56 -16.10 -5.55 12.95
C ALA A 56 -16.42 -4.09 12.54
N MET A 57 -17.04 -3.27 13.39
CA MET A 57 -17.48 -1.89 13.03
C MET A 57 -16.35 -0.87 12.84
N GLY A 58 -15.08 -1.24 13.05
CA GLY A 58 -13.95 -0.31 12.92
C GLY A 58 -13.89 0.78 13.99
N LYS A 59 -14.48 0.56 15.17
CA LYS A 59 -14.43 1.49 16.32
C LYS A 59 -13.40 0.99 17.35
N PRO A 60 -12.18 1.56 17.42
CA PRO A 60 -11.03 0.92 18.08
C PRO A 60 -11.25 0.48 19.54
N GLN A 61 -11.82 1.37 20.37
CA GLN A 61 -12.01 1.09 21.80
C GLN A 61 -13.10 0.05 22.04
N LEU A 62 -14.20 0.10 21.28
CA LEU A 62 -15.26 -0.89 21.37
C LEU A 62 -14.79 -2.25 20.86
N SER A 63 -14.11 -2.29 19.70
CA SER A 63 -13.51 -3.52 19.16
C SER A 63 -12.57 -4.17 20.18
N LEU A 64 -11.68 -3.41 20.82
CA LEU A 64 -10.77 -3.96 21.83
C LEU A 64 -11.53 -4.55 23.04
N LYS A 65 -12.56 -3.86 23.53
CA LYS A 65 -13.38 -4.34 24.66
C LYS A 65 -14.17 -5.60 24.31
N VAL A 66 -14.75 -5.64 23.12
CA VAL A 66 -15.46 -6.83 22.62
C VAL A 66 -14.49 -7.99 22.43
N ALA A 67 -13.32 -7.76 21.83
CA ALA A 67 -12.29 -8.79 21.68
C ALA A 67 -11.82 -9.34 23.04
N THR A 68 -11.65 -8.46 24.03
CA THR A 68 -11.34 -8.85 25.42
C THR A 68 -12.45 -9.73 26.03
N LEU A 69 -13.72 -9.32 25.88
CA LEU A 69 -14.87 -10.10 26.35
C LEU A 69 -14.92 -11.48 25.69
N LEU A 70 -14.64 -11.56 24.38
CA LEU A 70 -14.69 -12.78 23.59
C LEU A 70 -13.42 -13.62 23.64
N ARG A 71 -12.36 -13.17 24.34
CA ARG A 71 -11.03 -13.78 24.33
C ARG A 71 -11.09 -15.29 24.51
N ASN A 72 -11.50 -15.80 25.67
CA ASN A 72 -11.47 -17.26 25.89
C ASN A 72 -12.49 -18.05 25.06
N SER A 73 -13.40 -17.40 24.32
CA SER A 73 -14.28 -18.08 23.35
C SER A 73 -13.53 -18.42 22.07
N TYR A 74 -12.65 -17.52 21.59
CA TYR A 74 -11.95 -17.68 20.31
C TYR A 74 -10.43 -17.88 20.43
N PHE A 75 -9.87 -17.61 21.62
CA PHE A 75 -8.49 -17.86 22.01
C PHE A 75 -8.39 -17.99 23.54
N ASN A 76 -8.29 -19.20 24.07
CA ASN A 76 -8.07 -19.42 25.50
C ASN A 76 -6.57 -19.66 25.77
N PRO A 77 -5.87 -18.73 26.44
CA PRO A 77 -4.46 -18.92 26.77
C PRO A 77 -4.24 -20.08 27.75
N ASP A 78 -5.26 -20.42 28.54
CA ASP A 78 -5.21 -21.45 29.58
C ASP A 78 -5.81 -22.80 29.12
N ALA A 79 -6.01 -22.98 27.80
CA ALA A 79 -6.56 -24.22 27.27
C ALA A 79 -5.59 -25.39 27.54
N ALA A 80 -6.10 -26.48 28.13
CA ALA A 80 -5.33 -27.70 28.39
C ALA A 80 -4.80 -28.31 27.09
N ASP A 81 -5.63 -28.35 26.04
CA ASP A 81 -5.22 -28.66 24.68
C ASP A 81 -5.18 -27.38 23.84
N ARG A 82 -3.98 -26.97 23.44
CA ARG A 82 -3.77 -25.79 22.61
C ARG A 82 -4.36 -25.93 21.20
N ARG A 83 -4.63 -27.14 20.72
CA ARG A 83 -5.32 -27.37 19.43
C ARG A 83 -6.76 -26.86 19.42
N GLN A 84 -7.40 -26.74 20.59
CA GLN A 84 -8.72 -26.12 20.69
C GLN A 84 -8.73 -24.68 20.16
N ASN A 85 -7.61 -23.95 20.26
CA ASN A 85 -7.51 -22.62 19.69
C ASN A 85 -7.48 -22.62 18.15
N LEU A 86 -7.08 -23.71 17.49
CA LEU A 86 -7.19 -23.85 16.03
C LEU A 86 -8.65 -23.99 15.60
N GLU A 87 -9.41 -24.86 16.26
CA GLU A 87 -10.83 -25.05 15.95
C GLU A 87 -11.63 -23.75 16.16
N ARG A 88 -11.31 -23.03 17.24
CA ARG A 88 -11.90 -21.72 17.54
C ARG A 88 -11.51 -20.65 16.52
N CYS A 89 -10.30 -20.70 15.99
CA CYS A 89 -9.81 -19.85 14.91
C CYS A 89 -10.63 -20.06 13.63
N LEU A 90 -10.79 -21.32 13.22
CA LEU A 90 -11.61 -21.70 12.07
C LEU A 90 -13.08 -21.31 12.27
N LEU A 91 -13.62 -21.55 13.46
CA LEU A 91 -14.99 -21.18 13.81
C LEU A 91 -15.21 -19.68 13.70
N LEU A 92 -14.34 -18.85 14.29
CA LEU A 92 -14.49 -17.39 14.24
C LEU A 92 -14.54 -16.88 12.81
N TYR A 93 -13.66 -17.39 11.95
CA TYR A 93 -13.65 -17.05 10.53
C TYR A 93 -14.99 -17.40 9.86
N SER A 94 -15.49 -18.63 10.10
CA SER A 94 -16.75 -19.10 9.52
C SER A 94 -17.97 -18.29 9.98
N LEU A 95 -17.94 -17.77 11.21
CA LEU A 95 -19.02 -16.96 11.76
C LEU A 95 -18.98 -15.52 11.22
N ASN A 96 -17.80 -14.90 11.18
CA ASN A 96 -17.63 -13.54 10.70
C ASN A 96 -16.16 -13.24 10.35
N ARG A 97 -15.82 -13.24 9.05
CA ARG A 97 -14.47 -12.94 8.56
C ARG A 97 -13.94 -11.58 9.04
N ALA A 98 -14.74 -10.52 8.98
CA ALA A 98 -14.28 -9.18 9.39
C ALA A 98 -13.91 -9.16 10.89
N SER A 99 -14.69 -9.83 11.73
CA SER A 99 -14.42 -9.99 13.17
C SER A 99 -13.15 -10.79 13.43
N PHE A 100 -12.93 -11.86 12.65
CA PHE A 100 -11.70 -12.65 12.70
C PHE A 100 -10.45 -11.78 12.50
N HIS A 101 -10.43 -10.92 11.47
CA HIS A 101 -9.30 -10.03 11.21
C HIS A 101 -9.03 -9.08 12.39
N VAL A 102 -10.10 -8.46 12.93
CA VAL A 102 -9.97 -7.53 14.05
C VAL A 102 -9.54 -8.26 15.33
N PHE A 103 -10.11 -9.44 15.61
CA PHE A 103 -9.76 -10.23 16.80
C PHE A 103 -8.29 -10.62 16.83
N TYR A 104 -7.79 -11.25 15.75
CA TYR A 104 -6.42 -11.76 15.71
C TYR A 104 -5.37 -10.64 15.58
N SER A 105 -5.71 -9.50 14.98
CA SER A 105 -4.81 -8.32 14.98
C SER A 105 -4.69 -7.66 16.36
N GLN A 106 -5.67 -7.85 17.23
CA GLN A 106 -5.68 -7.31 18.60
C GLN A 106 -5.19 -8.34 19.64
N LEU A 107 -4.83 -9.55 19.24
CA LEU A 107 -4.56 -10.65 20.17
C LEU A 107 -3.45 -10.30 21.19
N THR A 108 -2.42 -9.58 20.74
CA THR A 108 -1.29 -9.13 21.56
C THR A 108 -1.63 -8.02 22.56
N GLN A 109 -2.86 -7.49 22.50
CA GLN A 109 -3.39 -6.52 23.48
C GLN A 109 -4.27 -7.19 24.53
N ILE A 110 -4.81 -8.38 24.24
CA ILE A 110 -5.81 -9.04 25.08
C ILE A 110 -5.32 -10.35 25.72
N ALA A 111 -4.21 -10.91 25.25
CA ALA A 111 -3.64 -12.17 25.74
C ALA A 111 -2.13 -12.09 26.00
N PRO A 112 -1.59 -12.92 26.90
CA PRO A 112 -0.14 -12.99 27.13
C PRO A 112 0.62 -13.47 25.88
N LEU A 113 1.85 -12.97 25.68
CA LEU A 113 2.62 -13.22 24.46
C LEU A 113 3.03 -14.69 24.27
N LYS A 114 3.41 -15.41 25.35
CA LYS A 114 3.86 -16.80 25.25
C LYS A 114 2.81 -17.74 24.63
N PRO A 115 1.55 -17.80 25.12
CA PRO A 115 0.49 -18.56 24.47
C PRO A 115 0.25 -18.19 23.01
N ILE A 116 0.41 -16.91 22.64
CA ILE A 116 0.26 -16.46 21.25
C ILE A 116 1.37 -17.04 20.37
N VAL A 117 2.63 -16.96 20.82
CA VAL A 117 3.78 -17.53 20.11
C VAL A 117 3.59 -19.04 19.91
N GLU A 118 3.19 -19.75 20.96
CA GLU A 118 2.95 -21.19 20.93
C GLU A 118 1.81 -21.57 20.00
N PHE A 119 0.73 -20.78 19.95
CA PHE A 119 -0.36 -20.94 19.01
C PHE A 119 0.08 -20.80 17.56
N LEU A 120 0.91 -19.80 17.24
CA LEU A 120 1.44 -19.63 15.88
C LEU A 120 2.40 -20.77 15.49
N ILE A 121 3.19 -21.30 16.42
CA ILE A 121 4.01 -22.50 16.19
C ILE A 121 3.12 -23.70 15.85
N ILE A 122 2.01 -23.87 16.56
CA ILE A 122 1.04 -24.95 16.31
C ILE A 122 0.42 -24.81 14.93
N ILE A 123 -0.01 -23.60 14.53
CA ILE A 123 -0.50 -23.33 13.17
C ILE A 123 0.54 -23.80 12.14
N CYS A 124 1.79 -23.37 12.30
CA CYS A 124 2.87 -23.73 11.38
C CYS A 124 3.09 -25.25 11.30
N ARG A 125 3.07 -25.96 12.45
CA ARG A 125 3.21 -27.43 12.49
C ARG A 125 2.08 -28.14 11.76
N VAL A 126 0.84 -27.73 11.98
CA VAL A 126 -0.34 -28.31 11.30
C VAL A 126 -0.27 -28.07 9.79
N LEU A 127 0.13 -26.88 9.37
CA LEU A 127 0.31 -26.54 7.96
C LEU A 127 1.43 -27.39 7.30
N LEU A 128 2.58 -27.53 7.96
CA LEU A 128 3.68 -28.39 7.48
C LEU A 128 3.28 -29.86 7.39
N GLN A 129 2.53 -30.34 8.37
CA GLN A 129 1.99 -31.69 8.36
C GLN A 129 1.02 -31.89 7.18
N ASN A 130 0.14 -30.92 6.92
CA ASN A 130 -0.75 -30.96 5.76
C ASN A 130 0.04 -31.03 4.44
N VAL A 131 1.12 -30.26 4.31
CA VAL A 131 2.02 -30.35 3.14
C VAL A 131 2.62 -31.75 3.01
N ALA A 132 3.10 -32.34 4.10
CA ALA A 132 3.64 -33.70 4.09
C ALA A 132 2.59 -34.75 3.66
N LEU A 133 1.34 -34.60 4.10
CA LEU A 133 0.23 -35.46 3.67
C LEU A 133 -0.07 -35.30 2.18
N LEU A 134 -0.14 -34.07 1.67
CA LEU A 134 -0.34 -33.78 0.24
C LEU A 134 0.77 -34.38 -0.63
N LYS A 135 2.03 -34.24 -0.20
CA LYS A 135 3.19 -34.85 -0.88
C LYS A 135 3.07 -36.38 -0.88
N LYS A 136 2.73 -37.02 0.23
CA LYS A 136 2.52 -38.48 0.29
C LYS A 136 1.38 -38.98 -0.59
N THR A 137 0.29 -38.22 -0.73
CA THR A 137 -0.79 -38.58 -1.65
C THR A 137 -0.39 -38.42 -3.12
N CYS A 138 0.52 -37.48 -3.43
CA CYS A 138 0.99 -37.20 -4.78
C CYS A 138 2.18 -38.11 -5.20
N SER A 139 3.06 -38.49 -4.25
CA SER A 139 4.26 -39.33 -4.47
C SER A 139 3.98 -40.82 -4.52
N LYS A 140 2.72 -41.28 -4.50
CA LYS A 140 2.39 -42.69 -4.78
C LYS A 140 2.72 -43.13 -6.22
N GLU A 141 3.24 -42.24 -7.06
CA GLU A 141 3.81 -42.60 -8.37
C GLU A 141 5.34 -42.70 -8.43
N ASN A 142 6.13 -42.25 -7.44
CA ASN A 142 7.60 -42.44 -7.47
C ASN A 142 8.22 -42.44 -6.05
N LEU A 143 8.68 -43.60 -5.59
CA LEU A 143 9.32 -43.80 -4.28
C LEU A 143 10.84 -43.56 -4.36
N LEU A 144 11.35 -42.69 -3.50
CA LEU A 144 12.62 -42.90 -2.79
C LEU A 144 12.44 -42.48 -1.31
N PRO A 145 12.93 -43.27 -0.35
CA PRO A 145 12.87 -42.93 1.06
C PRO A 145 14.03 -42.00 1.41
N ASP A 146 13.76 -40.89 2.10
CA ASP A 146 14.85 -40.11 2.71
C ASP A 146 14.55 -39.73 4.17
N GLU A 147 15.65 -39.71 4.91
CA GLU A 147 15.81 -39.92 6.35
C GLU A 147 15.09 -38.88 7.21
N PHE A 148 13.98 -39.28 7.85
CA PHE A 148 13.32 -38.51 8.91
C PHE A 148 13.23 -39.33 10.20
N THR A 149 14.35 -39.84 10.68
CA THR A 149 14.46 -40.44 12.01
C THR A 149 15.55 -39.76 12.81
N GLY A 150 15.20 -38.60 13.36
CA GLY A 150 15.98 -37.88 14.37
C GLY A 150 15.06 -37.24 15.41
N ASN A 151 14.72 -38.01 16.46
CA ASN A 151 14.28 -37.57 17.80
C ASN A 151 13.06 -36.62 17.95
N GLN A 152 11.97 -36.80 17.19
CA GLN A 152 10.63 -36.30 17.54
C GLN A 152 9.51 -37.33 17.29
N ALA A 153 9.84 -38.63 17.37
CA ALA A 153 8.95 -39.72 16.97
C ALA A 153 7.67 -39.85 17.83
N SER A 154 7.63 -39.33 19.06
CA SER A 154 6.50 -39.59 19.97
C SER A 154 5.23 -38.77 19.68
N ASP A 155 5.32 -37.61 19.01
CA ASP A 155 4.15 -36.77 18.69
C ASP A 155 3.61 -36.99 17.26
N LEU A 156 4.35 -37.73 16.43
CA LEU A 156 4.04 -37.97 15.00
C LEU A 156 3.17 -39.22 14.76
N ASP A 157 3.04 -40.10 15.74
CA ASP A 157 2.32 -41.38 15.59
C ASP A 157 0.79 -41.27 15.66
N VAL A 158 0.23 -40.13 16.10
CA VAL A 158 -1.23 -39.90 16.21
C VAL A 158 -1.90 -39.71 14.83
N TYR A 159 -1.13 -39.67 13.73
CA TYR A 159 -1.57 -39.06 12.48
C TYR A 159 -1.45 -39.94 11.22
N LYS A 160 -1.14 -41.24 11.37
CA LYS A 160 -0.89 -42.14 10.24
C LYS A 160 -2.08 -42.35 9.28
N ASN A 161 -3.30 -41.91 9.63
CA ASN A 161 -4.53 -42.11 8.83
C ASN A 161 -5.31 -40.83 8.49
N GLN A 162 -4.72 -39.63 8.58
CA GLN A 162 -5.47 -38.38 8.33
C GLN A 162 -5.47 -37.95 6.85
N LYS A 163 -6.66 -37.53 6.38
CA LYS A 163 -6.84 -36.89 5.06
C LYS A 163 -6.22 -35.49 5.08
N PRO A 164 -5.69 -34.99 3.95
CA PRO A 164 -5.31 -33.59 3.81
C PRO A 164 -6.46 -32.65 4.19
N MET A 165 -6.11 -31.56 4.85
CA MET A 165 -7.01 -30.50 5.26
C MET A 165 -7.59 -29.77 4.04
N GLU A 166 -8.84 -29.33 4.15
CA GLU A 166 -9.48 -28.51 3.11
C GLU A 166 -8.71 -27.21 2.86
N GLN A 167 -8.64 -26.82 1.60
CA GLN A 167 -7.90 -25.63 1.17
C GLN A 167 -8.37 -24.34 1.85
N THR A 168 -9.67 -24.22 2.13
CA THR A 168 -10.24 -23.09 2.88
C THR A 168 -9.65 -23.00 4.28
N SER A 169 -9.53 -24.12 5.00
CA SER A 169 -8.93 -24.15 6.33
C SER A 169 -7.43 -23.81 6.28
N VAL A 170 -6.71 -24.27 5.26
CA VAL A 170 -5.30 -23.88 5.03
C VAL A 170 -5.19 -22.35 4.87
N HIS A 171 -6.06 -21.75 4.05
CA HIS A 171 -6.11 -20.31 3.84
C HIS A 171 -6.35 -19.57 5.16
N ILE A 172 -7.38 -19.95 5.91
CA ILE A 172 -7.73 -19.31 7.20
C ILE A 172 -6.55 -19.33 8.18
N LEU A 173 -5.84 -20.46 8.27
CA LEU A 173 -4.70 -20.59 9.16
C LEU A 173 -3.50 -19.74 8.72
N VAL A 174 -3.24 -19.64 7.41
CA VAL A 174 -2.20 -18.73 6.88
C VAL A 174 -2.57 -17.27 7.14
N GLU A 175 -3.84 -16.91 7.00
CA GLU A 175 -4.35 -15.57 7.27
C GLU A 175 -4.24 -15.23 8.77
N ALA A 176 -4.63 -16.17 9.65
CA ALA A 176 -4.43 -16.05 11.10
C ALA A 176 -2.95 -15.85 11.46
N LEU A 177 -2.07 -16.63 10.83
CA LEU A 177 -0.63 -16.55 11.01
C LEU A 177 -0.11 -15.16 10.64
N ALA A 178 -0.42 -14.66 9.43
CA ALA A 178 0.01 -13.35 8.95
C ALA A 178 -0.49 -12.20 9.85
N ILE A 179 -1.79 -12.18 10.14
CA ILE A 179 -2.42 -11.09 10.91
C ILE A 179 -1.88 -11.05 12.33
N THR A 180 -1.86 -12.20 13.02
CA THR A 180 -1.40 -12.26 14.41
C THR A 180 0.09 -11.92 14.49
N TYR A 181 0.90 -12.49 13.60
CA TYR A 181 2.34 -12.25 13.57
C TYR A 181 2.67 -10.79 13.30
N SER A 182 1.91 -10.09 12.43
CA SER A 182 2.15 -8.66 12.13
C SER A 182 2.05 -7.77 13.37
N SER A 183 1.11 -8.07 14.28
CA SER A 183 0.98 -7.35 15.55
C SER A 183 2.01 -7.80 16.60
N LEU A 184 2.40 -9.08 16.54
CA LEU A 184 3.34 -9.70 17.47
C LEU A 184 4.77 -9.23 17.22
N SER A 185 5.23 -9.18 15.97
CA SER A 185 6.60 -8.80 15.59
C SER A 185 7.00 -7.39 16.04
N MET A 186 6.03 -6.53 16.34
CA MET A 186 6.23 -5.16 16.85
C MET A 186 6.49 -5.10 18.37
N LYS A 187 6.35 -6.21 19.10
CA LYS A 187 6.50 -6.26 20.56
C LYS A 187 7.97 -6.44 20.97
N LYS A 188 8.52 -5.43 21.65
CA LYS A 188 9.89 -5.45 22.18
C LYS A 188 10.13 -6.55 23.22
N GLU A 189 9.09 -6.98 23.94
CA GLU A 189 9.15 -8.04 24.96
C GLU A 189 9.58 -9.41 24.40
N LEU A 190 9.47 -9.62 23.08
CA LEU A 190 9.89 -10.87 22.42
C LEU A 190 11.40 -11.13 22.49
N THR A 191 12.21 -10.10 22.75
CA THR A 191 13.66 -10.24 22.92
C THR A 191 14.10 -10.54 24.35
N SER A 192 13.15 -10.65 25.29
CA SER A 192 13.42 -11.10 26.66
C SER A 192 13.92 -12.54 26.70
N ASP A 193 14.74 -12.90 27.69
CA ASP A 193 15.36 -14.24 27.76
C ASP A 193 14.32 -15.37 27.85
N GLU A 194 13.14 -15.11 28.44
CA GLU A 194 12.05 -16.08 28.51
C GLU A 194 11.39 -16.38 27.16
N LEU A 195 11.16 -15.35 26.34
CA LEU A 195 10.42 -15.47 25.08
C LEU A 195 11.31 -15.68 23.86
N LYS A 196 12.58 -15.26 23.93
CA LYS A 196 13.57 -15.37 22.86
C LYS A 196 13.71 -16.77 22.25
N PRO A 197 13.77 -17.89 23.03
CA PRO A 197 13.83 -19.23 22.42
C PRO A 197 12.55 -19.59 21.66
N HIS A 198 11.38 -19.27 22.21
CA HIS A 198 10.08 -19.51 21.56
C HIS A 198 9.92 -18.67 20.29
N TRP A 199 10.34 -17.41 20.34
CA TRP A 199 10.34 -16.50 19.21
C TRP A 199 11.24 -16.99 18.08
N LYS A 200 12.49 -17.39 18.39
CA LYS A 200 13.42 -17.98 17.40
C LYS A 200 12.82 -19.23 16.77
N LEU A 201 12.22 -20.11 17.58
CA LEU A 201 11.56 -21.31 17.08
C LEU A 201 10.40 -20.95 16.13
N LEU A 202 9.55 -20.00 16.50
CA LEU A 202 8.45 -19.52 15.66
C LEU A 202 8.97 -19.02 14.30
N VAL A 203 9.96 -18.13 14.30
CA VAL A 203 10.54 -17.59 13.06
C VAL A 203 11.08 -18.72 12.18
N THR A 204 11.82 -19.68 12.73
CA THR A 204 12.38 -20.81 11.98
C THR A 204 11.29 -21.70 11.39
N VAL A 205 10.28 -22.08 12.18
CA VAL A 205 9.20 -22.96 11.70
C VAL A 205 8.32 -22.23 10.71
N MET A 206 8.05 -20.93 10.90
CA MET A 206 7.28 -20.11 9.96
C MET A 206 8.01 -19.97 8.62
N LYS A 207 9.32 -19.74 8.62
CA LYS A 207 10.15 -19.77 7.39
C LYS A 207 9.99 -21.08 6.64
N LYS A 208 10.12 -22.22 7.35
CA LYS A 208 9.94 -23.54 6.74
C LYS A 208 8.51 -23.70 6.18
N THR A 209 7.51 -23.30 6.94
CA THR A 209 6.08 -23.42 6.59
C THR A 209 5.73 -22.65 5.33
N VAL A 210 6.12 -21.38 5.25
CA VAL A 210 5.87 -20.52 4.09
C VAL A 210 6.55 -21.07 2.85
N ASN A 211 7.81 -21.50 2.94
CA ASN A 211 8.53 -22.09 1.82
C ASN A 211 7.85 -23.37 1.30
N GLU A 212 7.49 -24.28 2.18
CA GLU A 212 6.87 -25.57 1.84
C GLU A 212 5.44 -25.38 1.27
N LEU A 213 4.63 -24.51 1.87
CA LEU A 213 3.28 -24.22 1.39
C LEU A 213 3.31 -23.59 0.01
N PHE A 214 4.16 -22.59 -0.20
CA PHE A 214 4.26 -21.90 -1.49
C PHE A 214 4.71 -22.86 -2.60
N GLN A 215 5.51 -23.87 -2.27
CA GLN A 215 5.95 -24.88 -3.23
C GLN A 215 4.87 -25.89 -3.61
N THR A 216 3.92 -26.14 -2.71
CA THR A 216 2.95 -27.24 -2.84
C THR A 216 1.57 -26.76 -3.28
N THR A 217 1.35 -25.43 -3.34
CA THR A 217 0.04 -24.86 -3.69
C THR A 217 0.00 -24.25 -5.08
N ASP A 218 -1.03 -24.63 -5.84
CA ASP A 218 -1.34 -24.06 -7.16
C ASP A 218 -2.35 -22.90 -7.09
N SER A 219 -2.94 -22.67 -5.91
CA SER A 219 -3.95 -21.63 -5.75
C SER A 219 -3.32 -20.27 -5.59
N LEU A 220 -3.59 -19.38 -6.54
CA LEU A 220 -3.11 -18.00 -6.50
C LEU A 220 -3.49 -17.29 -5.20
N SER A 221 -4.73 -17.41 -4.73
CA SER A 221 -5.17 -16.79 -3.46
C SER A 221 -4.37 -17.27 -2.24
N LEU A 222 -3.97 -18.55 -2.22
CA LEU A 222 -3.17 -19.11 -1.14
C LEU A 222 -1.71 -18.68 -1.29
N GLN A 223 -1.16 -18.65 -2.50
CA GLN A 223 0.18 -18.12 -2.78
C GLN A 223 0.31 -16.67 -2.29
N ILE A 224 -0.69 -15.82 -2.55
CA ILE A 224 -0.70 -14.43 -2.07
C ILE A 224 -0.78 -14.34 -0.54
N SER A 225 -1.62 -15.15 0.10
CA SER A 225 -1.70 -15.21 1.56
C SER A 225 -0.38 -15.65 2.19
N VAL A 226 0.28 -16.63 1.57
CA VAL A 226 1.61 -17.11 1.99
C VAL A 226 2.67 -16.03 1.78
N LEU A 227 2.64 -15.28 0.68
CA LEU A 227 3.55 -14.14 0.45
C LEU A 227 3.33 -13.00 1.45
N SER A 228 2.07 -12.73 1.83
CA SER A 228 1.75 -11.77 2.88
C SER A 228 2.40 -12.18 4.21
N ALA A 229 2.25 -13.44 4.62
CA ALA A 229 2.92 -13.99 5.80
C ALA A 229 4.45 -13.94 5.67
N ALA A 230 4.98 -14.29 4.50
CA ALA A 230 6.42 -14.27 4.20
C ALA A 230 7.03 -12.88 4.34
N SER A 231 6.30 -11.83 3.93
CA SER A 231 6.75 -10.44 3.95
C SER A 231 7.06 -9.90 5.34
N LEU A 232 6.54 -10.56 6.39
CA LEU A 232 6.72 -10.21 7.79
C LEU A 232 7.98 -10.85 8.40
N LEU A 233 8.57 -11.86 7.73
CA LEU A 233 9.71 -12.59 8.26
C LEU A 233 11.00 -11.76 8.21
N PRO A 234 11.92 -11.95 9.18
CA PRO A 234 13.23 -11.31 9.13
C PRO A 234 13.99 -11.68 7.85
N ARG A 235 14.68 -10.69 7.29
CA ARG A 235 15.35 -10.69 5.99
C ARG A 235 16.26 -11.91 5.81
N GLU A 236 16.09 -12.59 4.68
CA GLU A 236 17.10 -13.51 4.13
C GLU A 236 17.33 -13.15 2.66
N GLU A 237 18.57 -12.83 2.33
CA GLU A 237 19.02 -12.60 0.96
C GLU A 237 19.04 -13.96 0.26
N GLY A 238 18.15 -14.17 -0.72
CA GLY A 238 18.20 -15.35 -1.60
C GLY A 238 17.14 -16.44 -1.42
N SER A 239 15.98 -16.16 -0.82
CA SER A 239 14.92 -17.18 -0.76
C SER A 239 14.35 -17.51 -2.15
N ASN A 240 14.13 -18.80 -2.44
CA ASN A 240 13.43 -19.29 -3.64
C ASN A 240 12.05 -18.64 -3.83
N LEU A 241 11.41 -18.22 -2.73
CA LEU A 241 10.15 -17.47 -2.73
C LEU A 241 10.26 -16.16 -3.52
N SER A 242 11.37 -15.43 -3.36
CA SER A 242 11.57 -14.15 -4.05
C SER A 242 11.72 -14.32 -5.56
N LEU A 243 12.39 -15.38 -6.03
CA LEU A 243 12.49 -15.70 -7.46
C LEU A 243 11.14 -16.08 -8.04
N ARG A 244 10.35 -16.89 -7.32
CA ARG A 244 9.01 -17.27 -7.78
C ARG A 244 8.04 -16.10 -7.75
N CYS A 245 8.06 -15.28 -6.70
CA CYS A 245 7.27 -14.06 -6.62
C CYS A 245 7.63 -13.08 -7.75
N PHE A 246 8.92 -12.93 -8.07
CA PHE A 246 9.37 -12.14 -9.21
C PHE A 246 8.81 -12.70 -10.54
N SER A 247 8.84 -14.03 -10.73
CA SER A 247 8.24 -14.67 -11.91
C SER A 247 6.73 -14.43 -11.99
N MET A 248 6.00 -14.53 -10.87
CA MET A 248 4.56 -14.23 -10.82
C MET A 248 4.30 -12.78 -11.18
N LEU A 249 5.05 -11.83 -10.60
CA LEU A 249 4.94 -10.42 -10.91
C LEU A 249 5.18 -10.17 -12.40
N ARG A 250 6.24 -10.75 -12.98
CA ARG A 250 6.50 -10.66 -14.41
C ARG A 250 5.35 -11.22 -15.25
N ASN A 251 4.74 -12.34 -14.83
CA ASN A 251 3.58 -12.90 -15.54
C ASN A 251 2.38 -11.95 -15.49
N PHE A 252 2.12 -11.28 -14.36
CA PHE A 252 1.08 -10.24 -14.27
C PHE A 252 1.36 -9.04 -15.16
N LEU A 253 2.64 -8.72 -15.41
CA LEU A 253 3.03 -7.58 -16.24
C LEU A 253 3.12 -7.92 -17.75
N THR A 254 3.14 -9.18 -18.16
CA THR A 254 3.33 -9.58 -19.58
C THR A 254 2.02 -9.75 -20.36
N VAL A 255 0.95 -9.10 -19.89
CA VAL A 255 -0.38 -9.14 -20.51
C VAL A 255 -0.39 -8.34 -21.84
N PRO A 256 -0.91 -8.91 -22.95
CA PRO A 256 -0.96 -8.22 -24.23
C PRO A 256 -1.87 -6.99 -24.20
N ASN A 257 -1.50 -5.96 -24.97
CA ASN A 257 -2.29 -4.73 -25.12
C ASN A 257 -3.61 -5.03 -25.85
N ALA A 258 -4.70 -5.24 -25.12
CA ALA A 258 -6.03 -5.53 -25.68
C ALA A 258 -6.85 -4.27 -26.03
N GLY A 259 -6.28 -3.07 -25.89
CA GLY A 259 -6.97 -1.79 -26.15
C GLY A 259 -7.94 -1.35 -25.04
N THR A 260 -8.06 -2.13 -23.96
CA THR A 260 -8.77 -1.79 -22.73
C THR A 260 -7.79 -1.27 -21.66
N HIS A 261 -8.18 -0.27 -20.88
CA HIS A 261 -7.42 0.21 -19.73
C HIS A 261 -7.14 -0.94 -18.77
N LEU A 262 -5.86 -1.26 -18.55
CA LEU A 262 -5.46 -2.33 -17.66
C LEU A 262 -5.36 -1.80 -16.23
N VAL A 263 -5.70 -2.62 -15.24
CA VAL A 263 -5.57 -2.26 -13.83
C VAL A 263 -4.65 -3.25 -13.16
N LEU A 264 -3.67 -2.75 -12.40
CA LEU A 264 -2.77 -3.58 -11.61
C LEU A 264 -3.59 -4.37 -10.58
N SER A 265 -3.58 -5.69 -10.72
CA SER A 265 -4.35 -6.58 -9.85
C SER A 265 -3.87 -6.52 -8.40
N GLU A 266 -4.73 -6.88 -7.45
CA GLU A 266 -4.35 -6.88 -6.04
C GLU A 266 -3.21 -7.87 -5.76
N GLU A 267 -3.22 -9.02 -6.45
CA GLU A 267 -2.16 -10.03 -6.39
C GLU A 267 -0.81 -9.46 -6.84
N ALA A 268 -0.78 -8.69 -7.93
CA ALA A 268 0.42 -8.02 -8.39
C ALA A 268 0.94 -6.99 -7.38
N LYS A 269 0.03 -6.21 -6.76
CA LYS A 269 0.40 -5.25 -5.70
C LYS A 269 1.00 -5.94 -4.49
N GLN A 270 0.48 -7.09 -4.09
CA GLN A 270 1.03 -7.90 -3.00
C GLN A 270 2.41 -8.48 -3.35
N CYS A 271 2.63 -8.89 -4.60
CA CYS A 271 3.96 -9.30 -5.08
C CYS A 271 4.97 -8.14 -5.01
N VAL A 272 4.58 -6.93 -5.43
CA VAL A 272 5.42 -5.72 -5.32
C VAL A 272 5.79 -5.46 -3.87
N LEU A 273 4.80 -5.46 -2.96
CA LEU A 273 5.03 -5.24 -1.53
C LEU A 273 5.98 -6.28 -0.93
N PHE A 274 5.78 -7.55 -1.24
CA PHE A 274 6.66 -8.63 -0.80
C PHE A 274 8.11 -8.41 -1.28
N MET A 275 8.30 -8.15 -2.57
CA MET A 275 9.64 -7.93 -3.15
C MET A 275 10.35 -6.73 -2.52
N CYS A 276 9.62 -5.64 -2.26
CA CYS A 276 10.17 -4.47 -1.59
C CYS A 276 10.56 -4.76 -0.13
N ASN A 277 9.73 -5.47 0.63
CA ASN A 277 10.03 -5.85 2.02
C ASN A 277 11.26 -6.78 2.11
N MET A 278 11.52 -7.55 1.04
CA MET A 278 12.70 -8.40 0.89
C MET A 278 13.96 -7.67 0.35
N HIS A 279 13.98 -6.33 0.27
CA HIS A 279 15.09 -5.53 -0.29
C HIS A 279 15.40 -5.83 -1.77
N ARG A 280 14.42 -6.34 -2.50
CA ARG A 280 14.51 -6.64 -3.93
C ARG A 280 13.75 -5.62 -4.78
N ALA A 281 13.62 -4.39 -4.29
CA ALA A 281 12.93 -3.35 -5.04
C ALA A 281 13.69 -2.94 -6.31
N ALA A 282 15.01 -3.16 -6.36
CA ALA A 282 15.82 -3.02 -7.57
C ALA A 282 15.32 -3.91 -8.72
N ASP A 283 14.93 -5.16 -8.43
CA ASP A 283 14.37 -6.07 -9.44
C ASP A 283 13.01 -5.59 -9.94
N VAL A 284 12.17 -5.06 -9.05
CA VAL A 284 10.87 -4.47 -9.40
C VAL A 284 11.08 -3.25 -10.29
N LEU A 285 12.01 -2.35 -9.94
CA LEU A 285 12.38 -1.20 -10.77
C LEU A 285 12.97 -1.64 -12.12
N GLY A 286 13.70 -2.76 -12.18
CA GLY A 286 14.14 -3.37 -13.43
C GLY A 286 12.98 -3.74 -14.36
N LEU A 287 11.90 -4.32 -13.83
CA LEU A 287 10.67 -4.59 -14.60
C LEU A 287 9.98 -3.31 -15.07
N VAL A 288 9.99 -2.25 -14.24
CA VAL A 288 9.48 -0.93 -14.62
C VAL A 288 10.30 -0.38 -15.79
N VAL A 289 11.63 -0.39 -15.69
CA VAL A 289 12.53 0.07 -16.76
C VAL A 289 12.27 -0.70 -18.05
N GLU A 290 12.20 -2.02 -18.01
CA GLU A 290 11.86 -2.84 -19.18
C GLU A 290 10.51 -2.45 -19.81
N SER A 291 9.50 -2.16 -18.99
CA SER A 291 8.18 -1.72 -19.45
C SER A 291 8.22 -0.35 -20.12
N VAL A 292 9.03 0.59 -19.58
CA VAL A 292 9.18 1.94 -20.13
C VAL A 292 10.04 1.94 -21.40
N GLU A 293 11.06 1.10 -21.48
CA GLU A 293 11.85 0.91 -22.71
C GLU A 293 10.99 0.35 -23.85
N GLU A 294 10.06 -0.56 -23.54
CA GLU A 294 9.08 -1.05 -24.52
C GLU A 294 8.16 0.08 -25.02
N LEU A 295 7.75 0.99 -24.14
CA LEU A 295 7.01 2.20 -24.54
C LEU A 295 7.82 3.04 -25.52
N GLN A 296 9.13 3.22 -25.27
CA GLN A 296 10.02 3.95 -26.16
C GLN A 296 10.12 3.28 -27.55
N ASN A 297 10.29 1.95 -27.57
CA ASN A 297 10.38 1.17 -28.80
C ASN A 297 9.11 1.26 -29.66
N LYS A 298 7.93 1.36 -29.04
CA LYS A 298 6.64 1.55 -29.74
C LYS A 298 6.52 2.92 -30.42
N GLN A 299 7.22 3.94 -29.94
CA GLN A 299 7.16 5.31 -30.47
C GLN A 299 8.16 5.53 -31.59
N THR A 300 9.38 5.03 -31.40
CA THR A 300 10.45 5.09 -32.37
C THR A 300 10.86 3.66 -32.69
N PRO A 301 10.21 2.99 -33.66
CA PRO A 301 10.61 1.64 -34.06
C PRO A 301 12.02 1.71 -34.63
N VAL A 302 13.02 1.36 -33.82
CA VAL A 302 14.40 1.26 -34.26
C VAL A 302 14.42 0.15 -35.32
N LYS A 303 14.85 0.45 -36.55
CA LYS A 303 15.08 -0.55 -37.60
C LYS A 303 16.24 -1.46 -37.19
N GLN A 304 16.02 -2.39 -36.27
CA GLN A 304 17.04 -3.36 -35.89
C GLN A 304 17.03 -4.51 -36.90
N ARG A 305 17.87 -4.42 -37.94
CA ARG A 305 18.44 -5.60 -38.60
C ARG A 305 19.45 -6.23 -37.63
N LYS A 306 18.98 -7.02 -36.66
CA LYS A 306 19.81 -7.96 -35.93
C LYS A 306 19.02 -9.25 -35.77
N VAL A 307 19.56 -10.34 -36.32
CA VAL A 307 19.13 -11.70 -36.01
C VAL A 307 19.38 -11.90 -34.52
N ARG A 308 18.34 -11.73 -33.70
CA ARG A 308 18.35 -12.14 -32.29
C ARG A 308 17.81 -13.55 -32.24
N PHE A 309 18.59 -14.46 -31.67
CA PHE A 309 18.05 -15.66 -31.06
C PHE A 309 17.19 -15.22 -29.86
N CYS A 310 15.92 -14.92 -30.11
CA CYS A 310 14.95 -14.64 -29.06
C CYS A 310 14.49 -15.98 -28.48
N VAL A 311 14.98 -16.35 -27.30
CA VAL A 311 14.08 -17.01 -26.35
C VAL A 311 12.95 -16.00 -26.13
N GLU A 312 11.71 -16.32 -26.52
CA GLU A 312 10.54 -15.43 -26.51
C GLU A 312 10.29 -14.83 -25.11
N ARG A 313 11.05 -13.80 -24.71
CA ARG A 313 10.72 -12.96 -23.57
C ARG A 313 9.70 -11.94 -24.05
N ARG A 314 8.43 -12.19 -23.72
CA ARG A 314 7.38 -11.19 -23.90
C ARG A 314 7.75 -9.94 -23.07
N PRO A 315 7.74 -8.73 -23.66
CA PRO A 315 8.06 -7.51 -22.93
C PRO A 315 6.95 -7.22 -21.92
N CYS A 316 7.31 -6.52 -20.85
CA CYS A 316 6.34 -6.08 -19.86
C CYS A 316 5.46 -4.95 -20.43
N ASN A 317 4.20 -4.94 -20.01
CA ASN A 317 3.20 -3.98 -20.42
C ASN A 317 3.54 -2.58 -19.85
N PRO A 318 3.68 -1.54 -20.69
CA PRO A 318 4.00 -0.19 -20.23
C PRO A 318 3.02 0.38 -19.20
N GLU A 319 1.71 0.20 -19.39
CA GLU A 319 0.68 0.76 -18.52
C GLU A 319 0.77 0.14 -17.12
N LEU A 320 0.91 -1.19 -17.04
CA LEU A 320 1.05 -1.90 -15.78
C LEU A 320 2.38 -1.59 -15.08
N GLY A 321 3.49 -1.50 -15.84
CA GLY A 321 4.79 -1.11 -15.29
C GLY A 321 4.79 0.29 -14.67
N LEU A 322 4.12 1.26 -15.31
CA LEU A 322 3.95 2.61 -14.77
C LEU A 322 3.01 2.62 -13.54
N GLN A 323 1.99 1.78 -13.49
CA GLN A 323 1.15 1.61 -12.29
C GLN A 323 1.94 1.02 -11.12
N VAL A 324 2.86 0.07 -11.36
CA VAL A 324 3.79 -0.43 -10.34
C VAL A 324 4.67 0.71 -9.81
N LEU A 325 5.25 1.51 -10.70
CA LEU A 325 6.06 2.66 -10.28
C LEU A 325 5.24 3.66 -9.45
N ARG A 326 4.00 3.95 -9.86
CA ARG A 326 3.09 4.82 -9.10
C ARG A 326 2.86 4.28 -7.68
N GLN A 327 2.56 3.00 -7.53
CA GLN A 327 2.38 2.36 -6.22
C GLN A 327 3.63 2.51 -5.34
N LEU A 328 4.82 2.32 -5.91
CA LEU A 328 6.09 2.46 -5.21
C LEU A 328 6.33 3.89 -4.71
N LEU A 329 6.02 4.90 -5.53
CA LEU A 329 6.30 6.31 -5.22
C LEU A 329 5.24 6.98 -4.34
N GLU A 330 3.97 6.55 -4.42
CA GLU A 330 2.87 7.13 -3.64
C GLU A 330 2.74 6.49 -2.24
N SER A 331 3.31 5.30 -2.02
CA SER A 331 3.28 4.62 -0.72
C SER A 331 4.40 5.09 0.20
N PRO A 332 4.12 5.79 1.34
CA PRO A 332 5.17 6.41 2.16
C PRO A 332 6.21 5.43 2.71
N HIS A 333 5.78 4.21 3.07
CA HIS A 333 6.65 3.16 3.58
C HIS A 333 7.60 2.61 2.51
N LEU A 334 7.11 2.37 1.28
CA LEU A 334 7.92 1.90 0.15
C LEU A 334 8.88 2.98 -0.32
N GLN A 335 8.39 4.21 -0.43
CA GLN A 335 9.19 5.38 -0.79
C GLN A 335 10.39 5.55 0.16
N SER A 336 10.17 5.47 1.47
CA SER A 336 11.26 5.56 2.46
C SER A 336 12.27 4.42 2.29
N ALA A 337 11.82 3.19 2.05
CA ALA A 337 12.70 2.05 1.81
C ALA A 337 13.54 2.21 0.52
N LEU A 338 12.90 2.67 -0.56
CA LEU A 338 13.52 2.91 -1.87
C LEU A 338 14.61 3.99 -1.79
N LEU A 339 14.29 5.15 -1.20
CA LEU A 339 15.26 6.24 -1.04
C LEU A 339 16.43 5.85 -0.14
N LYS A 340 16.24 4.92 0.80
CA LYS A 340 17.30 4.48 1.70
C LYS A 340 18.23 3.44 1.09
N HIS A 341 17.70 2.52 0.28
CA HIS A 341 18.43 1.31 -0.12
C HIS A 341 18.61 1.15 -1.65
N HIS A 342 17.90 1.91 -2.47
CA HIS A 342 17.82 1.69 -3.91
C HIS A 342 17.97 2.98 -4.74
N ILE A 343 18.85 3.89 -4.32
CA ILE A 343 19.12 5.16 -5.01
C ILE A 343 19.57 4.96 -6.47
N VAL A 344 20.49 4.03 -6.73
CA VAL A 344 21.00 3.78 -8.10
C VAL A 344 19.87 3.37 -9.06
N PRO A 345 19.08 2.30 -8.77
CA PRO A 345 17.92 1.94 -9.58
C PRO A 345 16.88 3.06 -9.78
N LEU A 346 16.70 3.95 -8.78
CA LEU A 346 15.81 5.09 -8.92
C LEU A 346 16.32 6.11 -9.94
N PHE A 347 17.62 6.41 -9.94
CA PHE A 347 18.22 7.29 -10.95
C PHE A 347 18.20 6.67 -12.35
N ASP A 348 18.40 5.35 -12.46
CA ASP A 348 18.25 4.63 -13.74
C ASP A 348 16.82 4.75 -14.27
N THR A 349 15.83 4.53 -13.40
CA THR A 349 14.41 4.70 -13.73
C THR A 349 14.10 6.14 -14.14
N TRP A 350 14.64 7.12 -13.40
CA TRP A 350 14.50 8.55 -13.72
C TRP A 350 15.07 8.90 -15.10
N ASN A 351 16.25 8.38 -15.44
CA ASN A 351 16.89 8.60 -16.74
C ASN A 351 16.05 8.06 -17.90
N VAL A 352 15.44 6.87 -17.75
CA VAL A 352 14.58 6.29 -18.78
C VAL A 352 13.29 7.10 -18.94
N LEU A 353 12.67 7.53 -17.84
CA LEU A 353 11.50 8.39 -17.87
C LEU A 353 11.80 9.77 -18.49
N LEU A 354 12.98 10.34 -18.25
CA LEU A 354 13.42 11.58 -18.88
C LEU A 354 13.45 11.46 -20.41
N ARG A 355 13.92 10.32 -20.96
CA ARG A 355 13.91 10.07 -22.41
C ARG A 355 12.49 10.01 -22.98
N ILE A 356 11.54 9.44 -22.24
CA ILE A 356 10.13 9.45 -22.62
C ILE A 356 9.57 10.88 -22.57
N ALA A 357 9.91 11.64 -21.53
CA ALA A 357 9.51 13.04 -21.43
C ALA A 357 10.04 13.86 -22.62
N ASP A 358 11.30 13.69 -23.01
CA ASP A 358 11.86 14.37 -24.18
C ASP A 358 11.20 13.91 -25.49
N SER A 359 10.90 12.62 -25.65
CA SER A 359 10.13 12.11 -26.79
C SER A 359 8.73 12.74 -26.86
N LEU A 360 8.06 12.90 -25.72
CA LEU A 360 6.75 13.56 -25.64
C LEU A 360 6.86 15.04 -26.06
N LYS A 361 7.93 15.74 -25.66
CA LYS A 361 8.17 17.13 -26.07
C LYS A 361 8.32 17.28 -27.57
N ASP A 362 9.09 16.38 -28.19
CA ASP A 362 9.32 16.37 -29.64
C ASP A 362 8.01 16.12 -30.39
N LEU A 363 7.22 15.15 -29.94
CA LEU A 363 5.92 14.80 -30.52
C LEU A 363 4.92 15.95 -30.41
N LEU A 364 4.83 16.62 -29.25
CA LEU A 364 3.97 17.79 -29.05
C LEU A 364 4.45 19.00 -29.86
N SER A 365 5.73 19.05 -30.23
CA SER A 365 6.30 20.12 -31.05
C SER A 365 6.04 19.96 -32.55
N ILE A 366 5.92 18.72 -33.08
CA ILE A 366 5.76 18.41 -34.51
C ILE A 366 4.28 18.31 -34.93
N SER A 367 3.82 19.13 -35.88
CA SER A 367 2.39 19.26 -36.28
C SER A 367 1.70 17.97 -36.78
N ASN A 368 2.45 16.99 -37.30
CA ASN A 368 1.90 15.79 -37.96
C ASN A 368 2.23 14.44 -37.29
N GLY A 369 2.80 14.44 -36.08
CA GLY A 369 3.15 13.20 -35.39
C GLY A 369 1.93 12.41 -34.91
N ARG A 370 1.76 11.15 -35.35
CA ARG A 370 0.83 10.21 -34.72
C ARG A 370 1.47 9.67 -33.45
N MET A 371 0.92 10.01 -32.28
CA MET A 371 1.29 9.36 -31.03
C MET A 371 0.56 8.03 -30.87
N VAL A 372 1.31 6.94 -30.82
CA VAL A 372 0.86 5.66 -30.25
C VAL A 372 0.88 5.83 -28.71
N ALA A 373 0.13 5.04 -27.92
CA ALA A 373 0.28 4.97 -26.45
C ALA A 373 0.36 6.34 -25.69
N GLN A 374 -0.61 7.23 -25.95
CA GLN A 374 -0.60 8.60 -25.42
C GLN A 374 -0.77 8.68 -23.91
N ASP A 375 -1.67 7.87 -23.37
CA ASP A 375 -2.02 7.89 -21.95
C ASP A 375 -0.85 7.35 -21.12
N GLU A 376 -0.12 6.35 -21.63
CA GLU A 376 1.10 5.82 -21.03
C GLU A 376 2.23 6.84 -21.04
N MET A 377 2.40 7.61 -22.12
CA MET A 377 3.39 8.70 -22.17
C MET A 377 3.08 9.82 -21.17
N LEU A 378 1.80 10.19 -21.02
CA LEU A 378 1.39 11.16 -20.00
C LEU A 378 1.62 10.63 -18.59
N MET A 379 1.32 9.35 -18.33
CA MET A 379 1.58 8.72 -17.05
C MET A 379 3.09 8.68 -16.75
N ALA A 380 3.93 8.36 -17.74
CA ALA A 380 5.37 8.40 -17.61
C ALA A 380 5.89 9.83 -17.31
N PHE A 381 5.31 10.85 -17.94
CA PHE A 381 5.67 12.25 -17.67
C PHE A 381 5.27 12.70 -16.24
N ASP A 382 4.08 12.32 -15.75
CA ASP A 382 3.69 12.56 -14.35
C ASP A 382 4.65 11.88 -13.37
N LEU A 383 5.00 10.61 -13.63
CA LEU A 383 5.93 9.85 -12.80
C LEU A 383 7.36 10.36 -12.89
N PHE A 384 7.79 10.90 -14.03
CA PHE A 384 9.07 11.59 -14.19
C PHE A 384 9.15 12.79 -13.24
N LEU A 385 8.13 13.66 -13.23
CA LEU A 385 8.12 14.83 -12.36
C LEU A 385 8.02 14.44 -10.87
N LEU A 386 7.19 13.44 -10.55
CA LEU A 386 7.08 12.92 -9.19
C LEU A 386 8.42 12.35 -8.70
N LEU A 387 9.08 11.51 -9.49
CA LEU A 387 10.37 10.94 -9.13
C LEU A 387 11.46 12.02 -9.01
N THR A 388 11.44 13.03 -9.90
CA THR A 388 12.32 14.22 -9.79
C THR A 388 12.13 14.93 -8.46
N TYR A 389 10.87 15.18 -8.07
CA TYR A 389 10.53 15.77 -6.78
C TYR A 389 11.04 14.92 -5.61
N LEU A 390 10.89 13.60 -5.68
CA LEU A 390 11.30 12.67 -4.61
C LEU A 390 12.82 12.52 -4.47
N LEU A 391 13.56 12.64 -5.57
CA LEU A 391 15.02 12.58 -5.58
C LEU A 391 15.69 13.87 -5.12
N HIS A 392 14.93 14.95 -4.89
CA HIS A 392 15.49 16.21 -4.42
C HIS A 392 16.33 16.03 -3.15
N GLY A 393 17.57 16.55 -3.17
CA GLY A 393 18.50 16.49 -2.05
C GLY A 393 19.20 15.15 -1.85
N GLN A 394 18.85 14.11 -2.62
CA GLN A 394 19.58 12.84 -2.63
C GLN A 394 20.94 13.00 -3.32
N LYS A 395 21.95 12.25 -2.89
CA LYS A 395 23.24 12.23 -3.57
C LYS A 395 23.11 11.49 -4.88
N HIS A 396 23.55 12.11 -5.97
CA HIS A 396 23.62 11.45 -7.26
C HIS A 396 24.71 10.36 -7.22
N PRO A 397 24.43 9.14 -7.70
CA PRO A 397 25.33 8.00 -7.52
C PRO A 397 26.67 8.13 -8.26
N VAL A 398 26.73 8.96 -9.32
CA VAL A 398 27.94 9.14 -10.13
C VAL A 398 28.71 10.40 -9.75
N THR A 399 28.01 11.50 -9.46
CA THR A 399 28.65 12.81 -9.23
C THR A 399 28.82 13.10 -7.75
N GLU A 400 28.19 12.33 -6.87
CA GLU A 400 28.12 12.52 -5.40
C GLU A 400 27.50 13.84 -4.92
N GLU A 401 27.19 14.75 -5.84
CA GLU A 401 26.51 16.02 -5.60
C GLU A 401 25.04 15.80 -5.22
N LYS A 402 24.47 16.77 -4.50
CA LYS A 402 23.04 16.76 -4.17
C LYS A 402 22.22 17.08 -5.42
N PHE A 403 21.31 16.17 -5.75
CA PHE A 403 20.39 16.34 -6.86
C PHE A 403 19.44 17.51 -6.60
N THR A 404 19.47 18.49 -7.50
CA THR A 404 18.68 19.72 -7.40
C THR A 404 17.49 19.66 -8.33
N ALA A 405 16.34 19.23 -7.82
CA ALA A 405 15.12 19.07 -8.62
C ALA A 405 14.57 20.37 -9.23
N THR A 406 14.81 21.54 -8.59
CA THR A 406 14.30 22.84 -9.09
C THR A 406 14.81 23.15 -10.49
N SER A 407 16.08 22.88 -10.80
CA SER A 407 16.64 23.12 -12.13
C SER A 407 15.96 22.29 -13.22
N THR A 408 15.60 21.05 -12.89
CA THR A 408 14.84 20.17 -13.80
C THR A 408 13.45 20.74 -14.04
N PHE A 409 12.76 21.21 -13.00
CA PHE A 409 11.44 21.82 -13.14
C PHE A 409 11.47 23.15 -13.91
N GLU A 410 12.48 23.99 -13.68
CA GLU A 410 12.67 25.22 -14.45
C GLU A 410 12.84 24.92 -15.94
N ARG A 411 13.64 23.91 -16.29
CA ARG A 411 13.80 23.49 -17.70
C ARG A 411 12.50 22.97 -18.32
N GLN A 412 11.66 22.26 -17.55
CA GLN A 412 10.34 21.84 -18.05
C GLN A 412 9.42 23.05 -18.24
N MET A 413 9.41 23.98 -17.29
CA MET A 413 8.61 25.20 -17.33
C MET A 413 8.97 26.06 -18.55
N GLU A 414 10.27 26.30 -18.77
CA GLU A 414 10.79 27.06 -19.90
C GLU A 414 10.36 26.43 -21.23
N TRP A 415 10.48 25.10 -21.37
CA TRP A 415 9.97 24.41 -22.55
C TRP A 415 8.45 24.57 -22.73
N ILE A 416 7.67 24.43 -21.66
CA ILE A 416 6.20 24.62 -21.72
C ILE A 416 5.89 26.05 -22.18
N GLN A 417 6.52 27.04 -21.58
CA GLN A 417 6.33 28.46 -21.87
C GLN A 417 6.67 28.81 -23.31
N GLU A 418 7.80 28.34 -23.83
CA GLU A 418 8.30 28.73 -25.15
C GLU A 418 7.69 27.93 -26.31
N ARG A 419 7.38 26.65 -26.09
CA ARG A 419 7.07 25.70 -27.17
C ARG A 419 5.67 25.14 -27.12
N LEU A 420 5.09 24.97 -25.93
CA LEU A 420 3.80 24.32 -25.75
C LEU A 420 2.67 25.33 -25.63
N LEU A 421 2.76 26.24 -24.65
CA LEU A 421 1.74 27.23 -24.29
C LEU A 421 1.28 28.07 -25.51
N PRO A 422 2.16 28.62 -26.36
CA PRO A 422 1.74 29.44 -27.50
C PRO A 422 0.98 28.65 -28.58
N LYS A 423 1.17 27.33 -28.62
CA LYS A 423 0.52 26.45 -29.62
C LYS A 423 -0.86 25.98 -29.16
N VAL A 424 -1.15 25.97 -27.86
CA VAL A 424 -2.40 25.41 -27.32
C VAL A 424 -3.66 26.00 -27.98
N PRO A 425 -3.81 27.32 -28.19
CA PRO A 425 -5.00 27.90 -28.82
C PRO A 425 -5.19 27.45 -30.28
N SER A 426 -4.08 27.24 -31.00
CA SER A 426 -4.09 26.78 -32.40
C SER A 426 -4.34 25.28 -32.56
N GLN A 427 -4.17 24.49 -31.50
CA GLN A 427 -4.38 23.05 -31.53
C GLN A 427 -5.87 22.69 -31.42
N LYS A 428 -6.28 21.62 -32.09
CA LYS A 428 -7.66 21.12 -32.05
C LYS A 428 -7.74 19.67 -31.58
N GLY A 429 -8.86 19.32 -30.97
CA GLY A 429 -9.19 17.96 -30.52
C GLY A 429 -8.18 17.38 -29.52
N ARG A 430 -7.88 16.09 -29.66
CA ARG A 430 -7.07 15.31 -28.73
C ARG A 430 -5.67 15.88 -28.45
N ARG A 431 -5.04 16.56 -29.42
CA ARG A 431 -3.71 17.16 -29.23
C ARG A 431 -3.72 18.32 -28.23
N ARG A 432 -4.76 19.15 -28.30
CA ARG A 432 -4.97 20.24 -27.35
C ARG A 432 -5.19 19.67 -25.95
N GLU A 433 -6.02 18.64 -25.82
CA GLU A 433 -6.26 17.96 -24.54
C GLU A 433 -4.97 17.41 -23.92
N LEU A 434 -4.09 16.78 -24.71
CA LEU A 434 -2.79 16.30 -24.24
C LEU A 434 -1.90 17.44 -23.75
N SER A 435 -1.84 18.53 -24.51
CA SER A 435 -0.99 19.69 -24.17
C SER A 435 -1.48 20.36 -22.88
N VAL A 436 -2.79 20.52 -22.72
CA VAL A 436 -3.42 20.98 -21.48
C VAL A 436 -3.12 20.02 -20.32
N LYS A 437 -3.24 18.70 -20.51
CA LYS A 437 -2.90 17.70 -19.49
C LYS A 437 -1.44 17.80 -19.03
N VAL A 438 -0.49 17.99 -19.95
CA VAL A 438 0.94 18.20 -19.62
C VAL A 438 1.12 19.43 -18.73
N ILE A 439 0.47 20.55 -19.08
CA ILE A 439 0.53 21.78 -18.28
C ILE A 439 -0.07 21.54 -16.89
N LYS A 440 -1.24 20.89 -16.78
CA LYS A 440 -1.86 20.56 -15.49
C LYS A 440 -0.98 19.67 -14.61
N ILE A 441 -0.34 18.66 -15.20
CA ILE A 441 0.60 17.78 -14.51
C ILE A 441 1.77 18.59 -13.93
N PHE A 442 2.35 19.50 -14.72
CA PHE A 442 3.41 20.39 -14.25
C PHE A 442 2.94 21.32 -13.11
N LEU A 443 1.80 21.99 -13.27
CA LEU A 443 1.22 22.89 -12.25
C LEU A 443 0.98 22.16 -10.92
N LYS A 444 0.46 20.92 -10.97
CA LYS A 444 0.26 20.08 -9.78
C LYS A 444 1.57 19.82 -9.02
N VAL A 445 2.66 19.54 -9.73
CA VAL A 445 3.97 19.30 -9.11
C VAL A 445 4.59 20.61 -8.61
N ALA A 446 4.51 21.70 -9.38
CA ALA A 446 4.96 23.02 -8.94
C ALA A 446 4.27 23.46 -7.63
N ARG A 447 2.95 23.27 -7.53
CA ARG A 447 2.20 23.47 -6.28
C ARG A 447 2.77 22.67 -5.12
N SER A 448 3.10 21.40 -5.38
CA SER A 448 3.63 20.47 -4.37
C SER A 448 5.02 20.91 -3.89
N VAL A 449 5.87 21.46 -4.76
CA VAL A 449 7.18 22.03 -4.38
C VAL A 449 7.02 23.14 -3.34
N PHE A 450 6.06 24.06 -3.48
CA PHE A 450 5.85 25.13 -2.48
C PHE A 450 5.32 24.64 -1.14
N MET A 451 4.68 23.46 -1.10
CA MET A 451 4.26 22.85 0.17
C MET A 451 5.43 22.20 0.93
N THR A 452 6.63 22.21 0.36
CA THR A 452 7.85 21.69 0.98
C THR A 452 8.76 22.81 1.47
N LYS A 453 9.85 22.41 2.15
CA LYS A 453 10.85 23.34 2.70
C LYS A 453 11.96 23.74 1.72
N TRP A 454 11.88 23.41 0.43
CA TRP A 454 13.01 23.57 -0.50
C TRP A 454 12.69 24.39 -1.76
N ALA A 455 11.53 25.04 -1.84
CA ALA A 455 11.32 26.07 -2.84
C ALA A 455 12.37 27.20 -2.68
N THR A 456 12.76 27.84 -3.78
CA THR A 456 13.66 29.00 -3.77
C THR A 456 12.91 30.25 -4.21
N PHE A 457 13.40 31.43 -3.81
CA PHE A 457 12.87 32.71 -4.28
C PHE A 457 12.79 32.78 -5.81
N HIS A 458 13.88 32.41 -6.50
CA HIS A 458 13.95 32.41 -7.97
C HIS A 458 12.92 31.48 -8.63
N PHE A 459 12.73 30.30 -8.05
CA PHE A 459 11.70 29.37 -8.52
C PHE A 459 10.30 29.95 -8.33
N ALA A 460 10.03 30.61 -7.19
CA ALA A 460 8.75 31.26 -6.92
C ALA A 460 8.44 32.38 -7.93
N GLU A 461 9.42 33.23 -8.21
CA GLU A 461 9.31 34.32 -9.19
C GLU A 461 9.00 33.77 -10.59
N LYS A 462 9.79 32.79 -11.06
CA LYS A 462 9.58 32.17 -12.37
C LYS A 462 8.19 31.50 -12.47
N VAL A 463 7.75 30.79 -11.43
CA VAL A 463 6.41 30.17 -11.44
C VAL A 463 5.31 31.24 -11.50
N LEU A 464 5.40 32.32 -10.72
CA LEU A 464 4.39 33.38 -10.78
C LEU A 464 4.33 34.07 -12.15
N ALA A 465 5.49 34.30 -12.78
CA ALA A 465 5.55 34.80 -14.16
C ALA A 465 4.89 33.81 -15.14
N PHE A 466 5.18 32.52 -14.99
CA PHE A 466 4.57 31.45 -15.80
C PHE A 466 3.05 31.36 -15.61
N LEU A 467 2.54 31.52 -14.38
CA LEU A 467 1.10 31.55 -14.11
C LEU A 467 0.42 32.74 -14.77
N ALA A 468 1.07 33.91 -14.83
CA ALA A 468 0.52 35.08 -15.49
C ALA A 468 0.32 34.80 -16.99
N LEU A 469 1.30 34.16 -17.64
CA LEU A 469 1.17 33.73 -19.04
C LEU A 469 0.05 32.71 -19.26
N CYS A 470 -0.18 31.82 -18.29
CA CYS A 470 -1.31 30.88 -18.36
C CYS A 470 -2.67 31.58 -18.25
N VAL A 471 -2.76 32.68 -17.50
CA VAL A 471 -3.98 33.50 -17.37
C VAL A 471 -4.21 34.40 -18.59
N GLU A 472 -3.15 34.85 -19.26
CA GLU A 472 -3.24 35.67 -20.47
C GLU A 472 -3.72 34.90 -21.71
N MET A 473 -3.75 33.57 -21.65
CA MET A 473 -4.32 32.76 -22.74
C MET A 473 -5.83 32.99 -22.87
N GLU A 474 -6.30 33.28 -24.08
CA GLU A 474 -7.73 33.56 -24.41
C GLU A 474 -8.74 32.49 -23.94
N GLU A 475 -8.28 31.30 -23.56
CA GLU A 475 -9.10 30.16 -23.11
C GLU A 475 -8.78 29.72 -21.67
N VAL A 476 -8.74 30.71 -20.74
CA VAL A 476 -8.43 30.57 -19.30
C VAL A 476 -9.19 29.42 -18.62
N ASP A 477 -10.42 29.13 -19.04
CA ASP A 477 -11.31 28.18 -18.37
C ASP A 477 -10.72 26.76 -18.22
N CYS A 478 -9.84 26.33 -19.13
CA CYS A 478 -9.31 24.96 -19.07
C CYS A 478 -8.19 24.78 -18.04
N LEU A 479 -7.47 25.84 -17.66
CA LEU A 479 -6.35 25.82 -16.69
C LEU A 479 -6.67 26.58 -15.39
N LYS A 480 -7.75 27.37 -15.36
CA LYS A 480 -8.14 28.25 -14.26
C LYS A 480 -8.06 27.59 -12.87
N GLU A 481 -8.72 26.45 -12.71
CA GLU A 481 -8.74 25.75 -11.42
C GLU A 481 -7.33 25.33 -10.93
N ASP A 482 -6.47 24.90 -11.85
CA ASP A 482 -5.11 24.47 -11.51
C ASP A 482 -4.19 25.66 -11.20
N VAL A 483 -4.38 26.78 -11.90
CA VAL A 483 -3.67 28.05 -11.67
C VAL A 483 -4.09 28.66 -10.33
N ASP A 484 -5.39 28.77 -10.05
CA ASP A 484 -5.95 29.41 -8.84
C ASP A 484 -5.51 28.70 -7.54
N ARG A 485 -5.17 27.41 -7.63
CA ARG A 485 -4.72 26.60 -6.49
C ARG A 485 -3.28 26.88 -6.05
N ILE A 486 -2.46 27.59 -6.82
CA ILE A 486 -1.03 27.82 -6.54
C ILE A 486 -0.77 29.10 -5.74
N PRO A 487 -1.28 30.30 -6.12
CA PRO A 487 -1.02 31.54 -5.38
C PRO A 487 -1.30 31.47 -3.87
N PRO A 488 -2.40 30.83 -3.40
CA PRO A 488 -2.65 30.69 -1.96
C PRO A 488 -1.56 29.88 -1.23
N VAL A 489 -0.98 28.90 -1.91
CA VAL A 489 0.10 28.05 -1.36
C VAL A 489 1.39 28.85 -1.29
N ILE A 490 1.76 29.57 -2.35
CA ILE A 490 2.93 30.47 -2.36
C ILE A 490 2.82 31.49 -1.23
N LYS A 491 1.66 32.15 -1.09
CA LYS A 491 1.41 33.12 0.00
C LYS A 491 1.58 32.49 1.38
N ARG A 492 1.04 31.30 1.59
CA ARG A 492 1.12 30.57 2.87
C ARG A 492 2.55 30.17 3.24
N PHE A 493 3.34 29.73 2.26
CA PHE A 493 4.69 29.22 2.47
C PHE A 493 5.79 30.24 2.15
N MET A 494 5.45 31.50 1.88
CA MET A 494 6.40 32.56 1.49
C MET A 494 7.62 32.68 2.40
N ARG A 495 7.42 32.54 3.71
CA ARG A 495 8.51 32.61 4.72
C ARG A 495 9.56 31.50 4.59
N VAL A 496 9.29 30.46 3.81
CA VAL A 496 10.20 29.31 3.63
C VAL A 496 11.31 29.63 2.64
N PHE A 497 11.03 30.47 1.63
CA PHE A 497 11.91 30.67 0.49
C PHE A 497 12.27 32.15 0.25
N VAL A 498 11.84 33.03 1.15
CA VAL A 498 12.15 34.46 1.16
C VAL A 498 13.07 34.77 2.33
N GLU A 499 14.20 35.42 2.06
CA GLU A 499 15.23 35.73 3.04
C GLU A 499 15.12 37.17 3.58
N ASN A 500 14.51 38.09 2.83
CA ASN A 500 14.43 39.50 3.21
C ASN A 500 13.09 40.16 2.78
N GLU A 501 12.81 41.35 3.33
CA GLU A 501 11.56 42.08 3.06
C GLU A 501 11.42 42.52 1.61
N GLN A 502 12.54 42.74 0.90
CA GLN A 502 12.52 43.10 -0.52
C GLN A 502 12.01 41.94 -1.38
N GLN A 503 12.52 40.73 -1.18
CA GLN A 503 12.03 39.51 -1.82
C GLN A 503 10.57 39.24 -1.46
N ALA A 504 10.17 39.47 -0.20
CA ALA A 504 8.77 39.34 0.23
C ALA A 504 7.86 40.29 -0.55
N SER A 505 8.29 41.53 -0.72
CA SER A 505 7.56 42.57 -1.45
C SER A 505 7.43 42.24 -2.93
N THR A 506 8.49 41.72 -3.57
CA THR A 506 8.45 41.26 -4.96
C THR A 506 7.43 40.15 -5.16
N ILE A 507 7.44 39.12 -4.30
CA ILE A 507 6.48 38.00 -4.39
C ILE A 507 5.05 38.49 -4.11
N ALA A 508 4.86 39.39 -3.15
CA ALA A 508 3.55 39.96 -2.86
C ALA A 508 2.99 40.74 -4.06
N ALA A 509 3.79 41.60 -4.69
CA ALA A 509 3.39 42.34 -5.89
C ALA A 509 3.04 41.42 -7.07
N LEU A 510 3.74 40.30 -7.23
CA LEU A 510 3.41 39.30 -8.24
C LEU A 510 2.10 38.56 -7.92
N LEU A 511 1.82 38.29 -6.64
CA LEU A 511 0.59 37.64 -6.18
C LEU A 511 -0.66 38.52 -6.32
N GLU A 512 -0.51 39.84 -6.24
CA GLU A 512 -1.64 40.79 -6.41
C GLU A 512 -2.35 40.62 -7.75
N LYS A 513 -1.62 40.24 -8.80
CA LYS A 513 -2.16 39.94 -10.13
C LYS A 513 -3.21 38.82 -10.15
N PHE A 514 -3.23 37.97 -9.11
CA PHE A 514 -4.13 36.83 -8.99
C PHE A 514 -5.21 37.01 -7.91
N CYS A 515 -5.18 38.12 -7.14
CA CYS A 515 -6.07 38.34 -5.99
C CYS A 515 -7.35 39.16 -6.30
N CYS A 516 -7.60 39.56 -7.55
CA CYS A 516 -8.77 40.36 -7.95
C CYS A 516 -10.06 39.54 -8.17
N GLY A 517 -10.40 38.64 -7.24
CA GLY A 517 -11.60 37.79 -7.32
C GLY A 517 -12.58 37.89 -6.15
N ASP A 518 -12.13 38.26 -4.95
CA ASP A 518 -12.98 38.28 -3.75
C ASP A 518 -13.44 39.70 -3.41
N VAL A 519 -14.29 40.28 -4.27
CA VAL A 519 -15.16 41.39 -3.84
C VAL A 519 -16.49 40.79 -3.37
N VAL A 520 -16.55 40.43 -2.09
CA VAL A 520 -17.83 40.24 -1.41
C VAL A 520 -18.61 41.56 -1.52
N PRO A 521 -19.82 41.59 -2.12
CA PRO A 521 -20.57 42.82 -2.19
C PRO A 521 -20.99 43.20 -0.77
N LYS A 522 -20.51 44.36 -0.32
CA LYS A 522 -21.00 45.06 0.87
C LYS A 522 -22.51 45.19 0.76
N SER A 523 -23.23 44.52 1.65
CA SER A 523 -24.67 44.70 1.84
C SER A 523 -24.93 46.10 2.39
N SER A 524 -25.21 47.04 1.48
CA SER A 524 -25.81 48.33 1.81
C SER A 524 -27.32 48.26 1.64
N GLY A 525 -28.04 48.49 2.75
CA GLY A 525 -29.24 49.32 2.70
C GLY A 525 -30.63 48.68 2.76
N ARG A 526 -31.16 48.64 4.00
CA ARG A 526 -32.48 49.18 4.42
C ARG A 526 -33.81 48.44 4.09
N ARG A 527 -34.45 48.13 5.24
CA ARG A 527 -35.88 48.31 5.65
C ARG A 527 -36.96 47.50 4.94
N LEU A 528 -37.74 46.76 5.75
CA LEU A 528 -39.05 47.24 6.19
C LEU A 528 -39.60 46.42 7.37
N LEU A 529 -39.97 47.15 8.42
CA LEU A 529 -40.98 46.75 9.40
C LEU A 529 -42.27 46.38 8.68
N ARG A 530 -42.93 45.29 9.10
CA ARG A 530 -44.39 45.26 9.21
C ARG A 530 -44.80 44.25 10.28
N SER A 531 -45.49 44.80 11.27
CA SER A 531 -46.34 44.15 12.27
C SER A 531 -47.44 43.31 11.62
N SER A 532 -47.68 42.12 12.16
CA SER A 532 -48.99 41.57 12.57
C SER A 532 -48.73 40.30 13.37
#